data_AF-A0A7J9AJG2-F1
#
_entry.id   AF-A0A7J9AJG2-F1
#
_cell.length_a   1.000
_cell.length_b   1.000
_cell.length_c   1.000
_cell.angle_alpha   90.00
_cell.angle_beta   90.00
_cell.angle_gamma   90.00
#
_symmetry.space_group_name_H-M   'P 1'
#
loop_
_entity.id
_entity.type
_entity.pdbx_description
1 polymer ?
#
loop_
_entity_poly.entity_id
_entity_poly.type
_entity_poly.pdbx_seq_one_letter_code
_entity_poly.pdbx_strand_id
1 'polypeptide(L)'
;MTSPVGERFSEFFDKWICQLDGYLQQLVRVSREGLSESEHQTLVSKLTAHYKEYYTVKWAAAHEDVLVFYCPVWLSKLENACSWLTGWKPSMIFGVVESMRRKSVAELTEEQVRKIEQLRVKIKLEEEKVEREMERQQVAMADRKVVELVRTARRIRNEELVVVVGNHQVEGLVEVALKGVLAGLERVMKAADCVRLKALKGVLDVLNPSQSLDFLAGICMLQIQIRKWGQNRDNQKGSNPIILGELHNNVIF
;
A
#
# COMPACT_ATOMS: atom_id res chain seq x y z
N MET A 1 -1.92 21.79 1.62
CA MET A 1 -3.02 21.87 0.64
C MET A 1 -3.05 20.54 -0.08
N THR A 2 -4.22 19.90 -0.11
CA THR A 2 -4.43 18.64 -0.83
C THR A 2 -4.36 18.91 -2.33
N SER A 3 -3.64 18.10 -3.11
CA SER A 3 -3.65 18.26 -4.57
C SER A 3 -4.96 17.72 -5.15
N PRO A 4 -5.43 18.21 -6.32
CA PRO A 4 -6.64 17.69 -6.96
C PRO A 4 -6.59 16.17 -7.23
N VAL A 5 -5.40 15.63 -7.49
CA VAL A 5 -5.18 14.19 -7.62
C VAL A 5 -5.44 13.48 -6.29
N GLY A 6 -4.93 14.05 -5.18
CA GLY A 6 -5.13 13.52 -3.84
C GLY A 6 -6.59 13.52 -3.39
N GLU A 7 -7.36 14.56 -3.72
CA GLU A 7 -8.80 14.64 -3.42
C GLU A 7 -9.59 13.59 -4.20
N ARG A 8 -9.39 13.51 -5.54
CA ARG A 8 -10.03 12.48 -6.38
C ARG A 8 -9.70 11.07 -5.90
N PHE A 9 -8.43 10.81 -5.55
CA PHE A 9 -8.04 9.50 -5.06
C PHE A 9 -8.60 9.20 -3.67
N SER A 10 -8.72 10.20 -2.79
CA SER A 10 -9.38 10.06 -1.49
C SER A 10 -10.83 9.61 -1.64
N GLU A 11 -11.60 10.27 -2.51
CA GLU A 11 -13.00 9.88 -2.77
C GLU A 11 -13.11 8.47 -3.34
N PHE A 12 -12.22 8.11 -4.27
CA PHE A 12 -12.12 6.76 -4.79
C PHE A 12 -11.81 5.75 -3.68
N PHE A 13 -10.82 6.04 -2.83
CA PHE A 13 -10.38 5.16 -1.75
C PHE A 13 -11.50 4.88 -0.74
N ASP A 14 -12.26 5.91 -0.34
CA ASP A 14 -13.38 5.74 0.58
C ASP A 14 -14.47 4.85 -0.02
N LYS A 15 -14.84 5.08 -1.28
CA LYS A 15 -15.79 4.21 -2.01
C LYS A 15 -15.27 2.77 -2.11
N TRP A 16 -13.99 2.61 -2.45
CA TRP A 16 -13.36 1.31 -2.60
C TRP A 16 -13.30 0.53 -1.28
N ILE A 17 -13.01 1.20 -0.16
CA ILE A 17 -13.04 0.59 1.18
C ILE A 17 -14.47 0.22 1.60
N CYS A 18 -15.47 1.07 1.34
CA CYS A 18 -16.86 0.73 1.64
C CYS A 18 -17.32 -0.52 0.88
N GLN A 19 -16.93 -0.65 -0.39
CA GLN A 19 -17.19 -1.86 -1.18
C GLN A 19 -16.44 -3.09 -0.62
N LEU A 20 -15.21 -2.92 -0.14
CA LEU A 20 -14.43 -3.98 0.50
C LEU A 20 -15.12 -4.49 1.78
N ASP A 21 -15.66 -3.60 2.62
CA ASP A 21 -16.44 -3.99 3.80
C ASP A 21 -17.70 -4.77 3.38
N GLY A 22 -18.39 -4.33 2.32
CA GLY A 22 -19.52 -5.06 1.74
C GLY A 22 -19.17 -6.48 1.25
N TYR A 23 -17.99 -6.68 0.66
CA TYR A 23 -17.50 -8.02 0.32
C TYR A 23 -17.14 -8.83 1.56
N LEU A 24 -16.55 -8.21 2.58
CA LEU A 24 -16.27 -8.89 3.84
C LEU A 24 -17.55 -9.38 4.54
N GLN A 25 -18.62 -8.58 4.57
CA GLN A 25 -19.90 -9.03 5.12
C GLN A 25 -20.47 -10.21 4.34
N GLN A 26 -20.32 -10.22 3.00
CA GLN A 26 -20.68 -11.37 2.18
C GLN A 26 -19.85 -12.60 2.55
N LEU A 27 -18.52 -12.48 2.67
CA LEU A 27 -17.64 -13.59 3.06
C LEU A 27 -18.03 -14.20 4.41
N VAL A 28 -18.33 -13.37 5.41
CA VAL A 28 -18.78 -13.82 6.74
C VAL A 28 -20.12 -14.54 6.68
N ARG A 29 -21.05 -14.06 5.85
CA ARG A 29 -22.35 -14.72 5.65
C ARG A 29 -22.19 -16.08 4.97
N VAL A 30 -21.37 -16.13 3.92
CA VAL A 30 -21.04 -17.35 3.15
C VAL A 30 -20.45 -18.45 4.01
N SER A 31 -19.55 -18.10 4.93
CA SER A 31 -18.96 -19.03 5.89
C SER A 31 -20.02 -19.70 6.79
N ARG A 32 -21.16 -19.04 7.04
CA ARG A 32 -22.25 -19.56 7.89
C ARG A 32 -23.27 -20.39 7.11
N GLU A 33 -23.51 -20.05 5.84
CA GLU A 33 -24.58 -20.62 5.01
C GLU A 33 -24.13 -21.85 4.21
N GLY A 34 -22.82 -22.09 4.07
CA GLY A 34 -22.27 -23.27 3.40
C GLY A 34 -22.50 -23.25 1.88
N LEU A 35 -21.74 -22.41 1.17
CA LEU A 35 -21.89 -22.22 -0.28
C LEU A 35 -21.32 -23.36 -1.13
N SER A 36 -21.77 -23.40 -2.38
CA SER A 36 -21.18 -24.25 -3.42
C SER A 36 -19.80 -23.74 -3.85
N GLU A 37 -18.97 -24.65 -4.36
CA GLU A 37 -17.65 -24.33 -4.91
C GLU A 37 -17.72 -23.28 -6.04
N SER A 38 -18.80 -23.27 -6.83
CA SER A 38 -19.02 -22.30 -7.90
C SER A 38 -19.19 -20.86 -7.38
N GLU A 39 -19.85 -20.70 -6.24
CA GLU A 39 -20.09 -19.40 -5.63
C GLU A 39 -18.84 -18.91 -4.90
N HIS A 40 -18.05 -19.83 -4.32
CA HIS A 40 -16.73 -19.50 -3.80
C HIS A 40 -15.83 -18.92 -4.90
N GLN A 41 -15.75 -19.58 -6.05
CA GLN A 41 -14.96 -19.12 -7.19
C GLN A 41 -15.41 -17.74 -7.68
N THR A 42 -16.72 -17.50 -7.73
CA THR A 42 -17.29 -16.22 -8.12
C THR A 42 -16.89 -15.10 -7.17
N LEU A 43 -16.94 -15.33 -5.86
CA LEU A 43 -16.60 -14.32 -4.87
C LEU A 43 -15.08 -14.05 -4.82
N VAL A 44 -14.24 -15.08 -4.92
CA VAL A 44 -12.78 -14.94 -5.08
C VAL A 44 -12.47 -14.07 -6.30
N SER A 45 -13.17 -14.30 -7.43
CA SER A 45 -12.97 -13.53 -8.66
C SER A 45 -13.37 -12.06 -8.51
N LYS A 46 -14.51 -11.78 -7.84
CA LYS A 46 -14.96 -10.41 -7.53
C LYS A 46 -13.96 -9.66 -6.66
N LEU A 47 -13.49 -10.26 -5.56
CA LEU A 47 -12.48 -9.66 -4.68
C LEU A 47 -11.15 -9.44 -5.40
N THR A 48 -10.72 -10.40 -6.22
CA THR A 48 -9.51 -10.25 -7.02
C THR A 48 -9.63 -9.10 -8.02
N ALA A 49 -10.79 -8.95 -8.67
CA ALA A 49 -11.07 -7.82 -9.55
C ALA A 49 -11.08 -6.49 -8.78
N HIS A 50 -11.65 -6.46 -7.57
CA HIS A 50 -11.67 -5.30 -6.69
C HIS A 50 -10.25 -4.80 -6.33
N TYR A 51 -9.34 -5.71 -5.98
CA TYR A 51 -7.94 -5.34 -5.77
C TYR A 51 -7.23 -4.89 -7.04
N LYS A 52 -7.53 -5.49 -8.20
CA LYS A 52 -6.96 -5.04 -9.49
C LYS A 52 -7.41 -3.63 -9.86
N GLU A 53 -8.66 -3.29 -9.62
CA GLU A 53 -9.20 -1.94 -9.83
C GLU A 53 -8.43 -0.91 -8.99
N TYR A 54 -8.19 -1.19 -7.71
CA TYR A 54 -7.40 -0.31 -6.83
C TYR A 54 -6.04 0.07 -7.45
N TYR A 55 -5.26 -0.91 -7.89
CA TYR A 55 -3.94 -0.64 -8.47
C TYR A 55 -4.01 0.03 -9.84
N THR A 56 -5.05 -0.28 -10.63
CA THR A 56 -5.27 0.38 -11.93
C THR A 56 -5.50 1.88 -11.74
N VAL A 57 -6.40 2.25 -10.83
CA VAL A 57 -6.70 3.66 -10.50
C VAL A 57 -5.50 4.33 -9.83
N LYS A 58 -4.83 3.65 -8.89
CA LYS A 58 -3.62 4.14 -8.23
C LYS A 58 -2.51 4.47 -9.23
N TRP A 59 -2.24 3.59 -10.19
CA TRP A 59 -1.19 3.82 -11.18
C TRP A 59 -1.51 4.94 -12.16
N ALA A 60 -2.78 5.12 -12.52
CA ALA A 60 -3.22 6.26 -13.33
C ALA A 60 -3.02 7.58 -12.59
N ALA A 61 -3.47 7.67 -11.33
CA ALA A 61 -3.33 8.85 -10.50
C ALA A 61 -1.85 9.18 -10.20
N ALA A 62 -1.01 8.17 -9.96
CA ALA A 62 0.42 8.39 -9.69
C ALA A 62 1.20 8.93 -10.88
N HIS A 63 0.71 8.71 -12.11
CA HIS A 63 1.29 9.32 -13.30
C HIS A 63 1.04 10.84 -13.34
N GLU A 64 -0.07 11.30 -12.76
CA GLU A 64 -0.39 12.73 -12.63
C GLU A 64 0.36 13.36 -11.43
N ASP A 65 0.33 12.72 -10.26
CA ASP A 65 1.01 13.17 -9.05
C ASP A 65 1.34 11.96 -8.16
N VAL A 66 2.62 11.55 -8.13
CA VAL A 66 3.06 10.40 -7.32
C VAL A 66 3.15 10.73 -5.82
N LEU A 67 3.37 12.00 -5.46
CA LEU A 67 3.68 12.38 -4.08
C LEU A 67 2.50 12.17 -3.14
N VAL A 68 1.27 12.24 -3.65
CA VAL A 68 0.05 11.95 -2.89
C VAL A 68 0.06 10.55 -2.28
N PHE A 69 0.78 9.60 -2.87
CA PHE A 69 0.85 8.22 -2.36
C PHE A 69 1.93 8.00 -1.30
N TYR A 70 2.93 8.89 -1.24
CA TYR A 70 3.96 8.88 -0.21
C TYR A 70 3.55 9.66 1.04
N CYS A 71 2.62 10.61 0.88
CA CYS A 71 2.02 11.39 1.96
C CYS A 71 0.49 11.39 1.85
N PRO A 72 -0.19 10.23 1.96
CA PRO A 72 -1.61 10.13 1.68
C PRO A 72 -2.45 10.77 2.80
N VAL A 73 -3.35 11.66 2.39
CA VAL A 73 -4.25 12.38 3.30
C VAL A 73 -5.47 11.56 3.72
N TRP A 74 -5.80 10.51 2.97
CA TRP A 74 -6.97 9.64 3.19
C TRP A 74 -6.70 8.48 4.17
N LEU A 75 -5.44 8.32 4.59
CA LEU A 75 -5.01 7.33 5.58
C LEU A 75 -4.89 7.97 6.96
N SER A 76 -5.32 7.24 7.98
CA SER A 76 -5.05 7.60 9.38
C SER A 76 -3.54 7.58 9.68
N LYS A 77 -3.14 8.18 10.80
CA LYS A 77 -1.74 8.15 11.26
C LYS A 77 -1.25 6.72 11.50
N LEU A 78 -2.14 5.83 11.94
CA LEU A 78 -1.82 4.41 12.15
C LEU A 78 -1.61 3.67 10.83
N GLU A 79 -2.53 3.83 9.86
CA GLU A 79 -2.39 3.24 8.52
C GLU A 79 -1.09 3.70 7.85
N ASN A 80 -0.75 4.99 7.99
CA ASN A 80 0.52 5.54 7.50
C ASN A 80 1.74 4.91 8.20
N ALA A 81 1.72 4.77 9.52
CA ALA A 81 2.82 4.17 10.27
C ALA A 81 3.01 2.67 9.95
N CYS A 82 1.96 1.96 9.56
CA CYS A 82 2.01 0.56 9.15
C CYS A 82 2.35 0.36 7.66
N SER A 83 2.48 1.44 6.88
CA SER A 83 2.73 1.36 5.44
C SER A 83 4.20 1.08 5.14
N TRP A 84 4.43 0.20 4.16
CA TRP A 84 5.71 -0.04 3.51
C TRP A 84 5.70 0.67 2.15
N LEU A 85 6.42 1.79 2.07
CA LEU A 85 6.34 2.73 0.94
C LEU A 85 4.91 3.29 0.83
N THR A 86 4.17 2.94 -0.22
CA THR A 86 2.84 3.50 -0.55
C THR A 86 1.68 2.51 -0.32
N GLY A 87 1.84 1.56 0.60
CA GLY A 87 0.81 0.56 0.93
C GLY A 87 1.31 -0.53 1.89
N TRP A 88 0.59 -1.64 2.01
CA TRP A 88 0.95 -2.75 2.92
C TRP A 88 2.22 -3.51 2.49
N LYS A 89 2.93 -4.14 3.43
CA LYS A 89 4.14 -4.92 3.12
C LYS A 89 3.77 -6.32 2.62
N PRO A 90 4.20 -6.75 1.40
CA PRO A 90 3.86 -8.04 0.81
C PRO A 90 3.96 -9.25 1.75
N SER A 91 4.97 -9.30 2.60
CA SER A 91 5.23 -10.39 3.55
C SER A 91 4.19 -10.53 4.67
N MET A 92 3.35 -9.52 4.91
CA MET A 92 2.30 -9.56 5.93
C MET A 92 1.24 -10.63 5.64
N ILE A 93 0.96 -10.93 4.36
CA ILE A 93 -0.09 -11.88 3.99
C ILE A 93 0.25 -13.31 4.42
N PHE A 94 1.53 -13.65 4.55
CA PHE A 94 1.94 -14.97 5.04
C PHE A 94 1.61 -15.17 6.52
N GLY A 95 1.54 -14.07 7.29
CA GLY A 95 1.01 -14.12 8.66
C GLY A 95 -0.48 -14.46 8.70
N VAL A 96 -1.26 -14.00 7.70
CA VAL A 96 -2.68 -14.38 7.56
C VAL A 96 -2.80 -15.87 7.21
N VAL A 97 -1.98 -16.37 6.28
CA VAL A 97 -1.97 -17.80 5.93
C VAL A 97 -1.61 -18.67 7.14
N GLU A 98 -0.63 -18.26 7.94
CA GLU A 98 -0.25 -18.96 9.17
C GLU A 98 -1.37 -18.91 10.24
N SER A 99 -2.07 -17.79 10.36
CA SER A 99 -3.25 -17.67 11.23
C SER A 99 -4.37 -18.60 10.81
N MET A 100 -4.64 -18.69 9.49
CA MET A 100 -5.62 -19.63 8.94
C MET A 100 -5.24 -21.08 9.22
N ARG A 101 -3.95 -21.44 9.10
CA ARG A 101 -3.48 -22.80 9.40
C ARG A 101 -3.84 -23.24 10.82
N ARG A 102 -3.89 -22.30 11.77
CA ARG A 102 -4.21 -22.57 13.18
C ARG A 102 -5.71 -22.61 13.49
N LYS A 103 -6.55 -22.02 12.63
CA LYS A 103 -7.96 -21.71 12.93
C LYS A 103 -8.96 -22.28 11.93
N SER A 104 -8.57 -22.52 10.68
CA SER A 104 -9.49 -22.97 9.62
C SER A 104 -9.78 -24.47 9.74
N VAL A 105 -11.00 -24.83 9.35
CA VAL A 105 -11.48 -26.22 9.23
C VAL A 105 -10.84 -26.92 8.01
N ALA A 106 -10.37 -26.16 7.02
CA ALA A 106 -9.68 -26.69 5.84
C ALA A 106 -8.16 -26.66 6.04
N GLU A 107 -7.60 -27.79 6.47
CA GLU A 107 -6.16 -27.95 6.63
C GLU A 107 -5.42 -27.70 5.30
N LEU A 108 -4.35 -26.91 5.36
CA LEU A 108 -3.42 -26.76 4.24
C LEU A 108 -2.64 -28.06 4.08
N THR A 109 -2.59 -28.59 2.87
CA THR A 109 -1.75 -29.77 2.57
C THR A 109 -0.26 -29.43 2.71
N GLU A 110 0.58 -30.42 3.01
CA GLU A 110 2.04 -30.23 3.09
C GLU A 110 2.63 -29.65 1.79
N GLU A 111 2.08 -30.03 0.64
CA GLU A 111 2.50 -29.49 -0.64
C GLU A 111 2.13 -28.00 -0.80
N GLN A 112 0.94 -27.59 -0.33
CA GLN A 112 0.55 -26.19 -0.32
C GLN A 112 1.45 -25.37 0.62
N VAL A 113 1.73 -25.88 1.82
CA VAL A 113 2.64 -25.26 2.79
C VAL A 113 4.03 -25.06 2.18
N ARG A 114 4.58 -26.11 1.54
CA ARG A 114 5.87 -26.04 0.85
C ARG A 114 5.90 -24.97 -0.24
N LYS A 115 4.86 -24.91 -1.10
CA LYS A 115 4.75 -23.88 -2.15
C LYS A 115 4.63 -22.47 -1.58
N ILE A 116 3.86 -22.29 -0.50
CA ILE A 116 3.70 -21.00 0.18
C ILE A 116 5.02 -20.52 0.77
N GLU A 117 5.81 -21.40 1.39
CA GLU A 117 7.11 -21.00 1.96
C GLU A 117 8.13 -20.64 0.86
N GLN A 118 8.12 -21.36 -0.26
CA GLN A 118 8.91 -20.97 -1.44
C GLN A 118 8.51 -19.60 -1.98
N LEU A 119 7.20 -19.33 -2.04
CA LEU A 119 6.68 -18.03 -2.43
C LEU A 119 7.09 -16.94 -1.44
N ARG A 120 7.05 -17.21 -0.14
CA ARG A 120 7.45 -16.28 0.92
C ARG A 120 8.90 -15.82 0.76
N VAL A 121 9.82 -16.76 0.54
CA VAL A 121 11.24 -16.45 0.30
C VAL A 121 11.40 -15.60 -0.97
N LYS A 122 10.69 -15.96 -2.05
CA LYS A 122 10.72 -15.20 -3.31
C LYS A 122 10.20 -13.76 -3.13
N ILE A 123 9.08 -13.59 -2.44
CA ILE A 123 8.49 -12.27 -2.19
C ILE A 123 9.42 -11.42 -1.33
N LYS A 124 10.04 -12.00 -0.29
CA LYS A 124 11.02 -11.27 0.53
C LYS A 124 12.20 -10.75 -0.30
N LEU A 125 12.74 -11.55 -1.21
CA LEU A 125 13.82 -11.11 -2.10
C LEU A 125 13.36 -9.97 -3.03
N GLU A 126 12.13 -10.00 -3.52
CA GLU A 126 11.57 -8.93 -4.35
C GLU A 126 11.30 -7.65 -3.53
N GLU A 127 10.85 -7.77 -2.28
CA GLU A 127 10.76 -6.63 -1.34
C GLU A 127 12.12 -5.94 -1.16
N GLU A 128 13.17 -6.71 -0.89
CA GLU A 128 14.54 -6.19 -0.74
C GLU A 128 15.05 -5.49 -2.02
N LYS A 129 14.66 -5.98 -3.21
CA LYS A 129 15.00 -5.30 -4.48
C LYS A 129 14.31 -3.93 -4.56
N VAL A 130 13.04 -3.84 -4.15
CA VAL A 130 12.30 -2.57 -4.15
C VAL A 130 12.89 -1.60 -3.12
N GLU A 131 13.24 -2.08 -1.92
CA GLU A 131 13.89 -1.28 -0.87
C GLU A 131 15.23 -0.71 -1.36
N ARG A 132 16.06 -1.52 -2.03
CA ARG A 132 17.31 -1.06 -2.66
C ARG A 132 17.08 -0.02 -3.76
N GLU A 133 16.01 -0.13 -4.54
CA GLU A 133 15.70 0.87 -5.55
C GLU A 133 15.25 2.19 -4.90
N MET A 134 14.45 2.14 -3.83
CA MET A 134 14.09 3.33 -3.05
C MET A 134 15.34 4.01 -2.48
N GLU A 135 16.27 3.23 -1.92
CA GLU A 135 17.55 3.74 -1.42
C GLU A 135 18.34 4.43 -2.54
N ARG A 136 18.43 3.82 -3.74
CA ARG A 136 19.08 4.45 -4.91
C ARG A 136 18.44 5.79 -5.27
N GLN A 137 17.11 5.90 -5.23
CA GLN A 137 16.41 7.17 -5.49
C GLN A 137 16.75 8.22 -4.42
N GLN A 138 16.80 7.84 -3.14
CA GLN A 138 17.18 8.74 -2.05
C GLN A 138 18.63 9.22 -2.16
N VAL A 139 19.57 8.31 -2.50
CA VAL A 139 20.97 8.66 -2.73
C VAL A 139 21.11 9.59 -3.93
N ALA A 140 20.40 9.33 -5.04
CA ALA A 140 20.41 10.19 -6.22
C ALA A 140 19.89 11.60 -5.92
N MET A 141 18.88 11.74 -5.05
CA MET A 141 18.41 13.03 -4.57
C MET A 141 19.44 13.77 -3.71
N ALA A 142 20.21 13.02 -2.90
CA ALA A 142 21.27 13.57 -2.06
C ALA A 142 22.55 13.90 -2.85
N ASP A 143 22.67 13.41 -4.09
CA ASP A 143 23.84 13.64 -4.93
C ASP A 143 24.01 15.13 -5.26
N ARG A 144 25.28 15.52 -5.33
CA ARG A 144 25.80 16.89 -5.28
C ARG A 144 25.18 17.82 -6.32
N LYS A 145 24.66 17.31 -7.45
CA LYS A 145 24.04 18.12 -8.52
C LYS A 145 22.72 18.78 -8.10
N VAL A 146 21.85 18.10 -7.34
CA VAL A 146 20.60 18.72 -6.83
C VAL A 146 20.95 19.77 -5.78
N VAL A 147 21.91 19.46 -4.91
CA VAL A 147 22.37 20.40 -3.87
C VAL A 147 23.13 21.60 -4.46
N GLU A 148 23.90 21.40 -5.54
CA GLU A 148 24.59 22.48 -6.27
C GLU A 148 23.63 23.36 -7.06
N LEU A 149 22.55 22.80 -7.63
CA LEU A 149 21.46 23.59 -8.24
C LEU A 149 20.79 24.48 -7.19
N VAL A 150 20.50 23.96 -5.99
CA VAL A 150 19.93 24.75 -4.87
C VAL A 150 20.91 25.84 -4.40
N ARG A 151 22.21 25.53 -4.30
CA ARG A 151 23.24 26.53 -3.92
C ARG A 151 23.39 27.63 -4.96
N THR A 152 23.34 27.27 -6.24
CA THR A 152 23.46 28.22 -7.37
C THR A 152 22.25 29.13 -7.42
N ALA A 153 21.04 28.59 -7.23
CA ALA A 153 19.81 29.39 -7.14
C ALA A 153 19.80 30.39 -5.97
N ARG A 154 20.48 30.08 -4.85
CA ARG A 154 20.57 30.97 -3.69
C ARG A 154 21.59 32.11 -3.86
N ARG A 155 22.72 31.87 -4.54
CA ARG A 155 23.74 32.91 -4.77
C ARG A 155 23.22 34.06 -5.64
N ILE A 156 22.42 33.74 -6.64
CA ILE A 156 21.79 34.73 -7.54
C ILE A 156 20.88 35.71 -6.80
N ARG A 157 20.28 35.33 -5.67
CA ARG A 157 19.37 36.21 -4.90
C ARG A 157 20.06 37.24 -4.01
N ASN A 158 21.34 37.08 -3.70
CA ASN A 158 22.04 37.90 -2.71
C ASN A 158 23.05 38.89 -3.29
N GLU A 159 23.36 38.83 -4.59
CA GLU A 159 24.32 39.74 -5.23
C GLU A 159 23.69 40.41 -6.46
N GLU A 160 23.53 41.72 -6.36
CA GLU A 160 23.15 42.65 -7.42
C GLU A 160 24.27 42.71 -8.47
N LEU A 161 24.30 41.77 -9.43
CA LEU A 161 25.12 41.90 -10.65
C LEU A 161 24.35 41.43 -11.89
N VAL A 162 24.08 42.41 -12.73
CA VAL A 162 23.45 42.30 -14.05
C VAL A 162 24.23 41.33 -14.94
N VAL A 163 23.68 40.14 -15.18
CA VAL A 163 23.67 39.51 -16.51
C VAL A 163 22.35 38.75 -16.66
N VAL A 164 21.58 39.15 -17.66
CA VAL A 164 20.32 38.54 -18.15
C VAL A 164 20.60 37.20 -18.84
N VAL A 165 21.43 36.34 -18.24
CA VAL A 165 21.68 34.97 -18.69
C VAL A 165 21.38 34.04 -17.53
N GLY A 166 20.17 33.45 -17.56
CA GLY A 166 20.00 32.09 -17.08
C GLY A 166 19.10 31.80 -15.88
N ASN A 167 18.31 32.75 -15.34
CA ASN A 167 17.31 32.39 -14.30
C ASN A 167 16.36 31.27 -14.80
N HIS A 168 15.89 31.38 -16.03
CA HIS A 168 15.08 30.34 -16.69
C HIS A 168 15.85 29.04 -16.96
N GLN A 169 17.18 29.09 -17.13
CA GLN A 169 17.99 27.89 -17.37
C GLN A 169 18.21 27.10 -16.06
N VAL A 170 18.50 27.79 -14.96
CA VAL A 170 18.63 27.13 -13.64
C VAL A 170 17.28 26.59 -13.18
N GLU A 171 16.19 27.35 -13.36
CA GLU A 171 14.83 26.91 -13.06
C GLU A 171 14.42 25.69 -13.92
N GLY A 172 14.70 25.71 -15.23
CA GLY A 172 14.48 24.57 -16.11
C GLY A 172 15.31 23.33 -15.73
N LEU A 173 16.56 23.50 -15.29
CA LEU A 173 17.39 22.38 -14.80
C LEU A 173 16.85 21.77 -13.50
N VAL A 174 16.36 22.61 -12.57
CA VAL A 174 15.71 22.16 -11.35
C VAL A 174 14.41 21.40 -11.66
N GLU A 175 13.61 21.91 -12.61
CA GLU A 175 12.37 21.25 -13.03
C GLU A 175 12.65 19.87 -13.66
N VAL A 176 13.65 19.78 -14.54
CA VAL A 176 14.08 18.49 -15.13
C VAL A 176 14.57 17.52 -14.07
N ALA A 177 15.36 17.98 -13.10
CA ALA A 177 15.82 17.15 -11.99
C ALA A 177 14.66 16.64 -11.13
N LEU A 178 13.70 17.52 -10.80
CA LEU A 178 12.51 17.16 -10.03
C LEU A 178 11.65 16.14 -10.79
N LYS A 179 11.40 16.33 -12.08
CA LYS A 179 10.70 15.36 -12.93
C LYS A 179 11.39 13.99 -12.91
N GLY A 180 12.73 13.97 -12.96
CA GLY A 180 13.51 12.74 -12.84
C GLY A 180 13.29 12.01 -11.50
N VAL A 181 13.28 12.75 -10.39
CA VAL A 181 13.00 12.19 -9.05
C VAL A 181 11.58 11.65 -8.97
N LEU A 182 10.58 12.40 -9.43
CA LEU A 182 9.17 11.97 -9.41
C LEU A 182 8.96 10.70 -10.25
N ALA A 183 9.55 10.63 -11.45
CA ALA A 183 9.52 9.42 -12.28
C ALA A 183 10.24 8.23 -11.62
N GLY A 184 11.31 8.49 -10.86
CA GLY A 184 11.98 7.49 -10.03
C GLY A 184 11.07 6.91 -8.95
N LEU A 185 10.40 7.79 -8.19
CA LEU A 185 9.44 7.40 -7.16
C LEU A 185 8.23 6.65 -7.75
N GLU A 186 7.72 7.07 -8.91
CA GLU A 186 6.64 6.37 -9.60
C GLU A 186 7.03 4.92 -9.96
N ARG A 187 8.27 4.72 -10.44
CA ARG A 187 8.81 3.37 -10.72
C ARG A 187 8.92 2.52 -9.46
N VAL A 188 9.43 3.08 -8.35
CA VAL A 188 9.50 2.38 -7.05
C VAL A 188 8.10 1.98 -6.59
N MET A 189 7.14 2.90 -6.67
CA MET A 189 5.75 2.66 -6.30
C MET A 189 5.13 1.51 -7.10
N LYS A 190 5.27 1.54 -8.43
CA LYS A 190 4.76 0.50 -9.33
C LYS A 190 5.46 -0.84 -9.10
N ALA A 191 6.76 -0.84 -8.81
CA ALA A 191 7.50 -2.06 -8.47
C ALA A 191 6.96 -2.68 -7.16
N ALA A 192 6.76 -1.86 -6.11
CA ALA A 192 6.18 -2.30 -4.84
C ALA A 192 4.77 -2.89 -5.03
N ASP A 193 3.91 -2.21 -5.79
CA ASP A 193 2.55 -2.67 -6.10
C ASP A 193 2.55 -3.97 -6.94
N CYS A 194 3.51 -4.12 -7.87
CA CYS A 194 3.71 -5.39 -8.57
C CYS A 194 4.05 -6.53 -7.62
N VAL A 195 4.90 -6.30 -6.60
CA VAL A 195 5.22 -7.34 -5.60
C VAL A 195 3.98 -7.71 -4.79
N ARG A 196 3.15 -6.73 -4.40
CA ARG A 196 1.87 -6.97 -3.72
C ARG A 196 0.93 -7.86 -4.53
N LEU A 197 0.76 -7.54 -5.82
CA LEU A 197 -0.07 -8.33 -6.73
C LEU A 197 0.50 -9.74 -6.97
N LYS A 198 1.81 -9.87 -7.14
CA LYS A 198 2.49 -11.17 -7.25
C LYS A 198 2.29 -12.02 -5.99
N ALA A 199 2.35 -11.41 -4.81
CA ALA A 199 2.18 -12.10 -3.54
C ALA A 199 0.72 -12.60 -3.38
N LEU A 200 -0.27 -11.73 -3.60
CA LEU A 200 -1.69 -12.11 -3.58
C LEU A 200 -1.98 -13.23 -4.57
N LYS A 201 -1.62 -13.04 -5.85
CA LYS A 201 -1.85 -14.04 -6.90
C LYS A 201 -1.15 -15.35 -6.56
N GLY A 202 0.10 -15.30 -6.12
CA GLY A 202 0.87 -16.50 -5.82
C GLY A 202 0.26 -17.34 -4.69
N VAL A 203 -0.34 -16.71 -3.67
CA VAL A 203 -1.07 -17.44 -2.63
C VAL A 203 -2.36 -18.04 -3.21
N LEU A 204 -3.15 -17.25 -3.94
CA LEU A 204 -4.41 -17.70 -4.56
C LEU A 204 -4.20 -18.85 -5.57
N ASP A 205 -3.07 -18.88 -6.28
CA ASP A 205 -2.73 -19.96 -7.23
C ASP A 205 -2.43 -21.30 -6.52
N VAL A 206 -2.10 -21.28 -5.22
CA VAL A 206 -1.78 -22.47 -4.41
C VAL A 206 -3.00 -22.99 -3.65
N LEU A 207 -3.87 -22.08 -3.23
CA LEU A 207 -5.05 -22.39 -2.42
C LEU A 207 -6.21 -22.91 -3.28
N ASN A 208 -7.05 -23.76 -2.70
CA ASN A 208 -8.33 -24.10 -3.32
C ASN A 208 -9.34 -22.94 -3.12
N PRO A 209 -10.53 -22.98 -3.77
CA PRO A 209 -11.49 -21.87 -3.69
C PRO A 209 -11.95 -21.55 -2.26
N SER A 210 -12.15 -22.56 -1.41
CA SER A 210 -12.57 -22.37 -0.01
C SER A 210 -11.47 -21.70 0.82
N GLN A 211 -10.24 -22.23 0.75
CA GLN A 211 -9.07 -21.63 1.41
C GLN A 211 -8.80 -20.20 0.90
N SER A 212 -9.01 -19.94 -0.38
CA SER A 212 -8.86 -18.61 -0.97
C SER A 212 -9.85 -17.60 -0.38
N LEU A 213 -11.09 -18.02 -0.09
CA LEU A 213 -12.05 -17.15 0.59
C LEU A 213 -11.61 -16.84 2.02
N ASP A 214 -11.22 -17.85 2.81
CA ASP A 214 -10.73 -17.64 4.17
C ASP A 214 -9.53 -16.68 4.19
N PHE A 215 -8.62 -16.85 3.22
CA PHE A 215 -7.45 -15.98 3.05
C PHE A 215 -7.84 -14.54 2.71
N LEU A 216 -8.72 -14.34 1.72
CA LEU A 216 -9.19 -13.01 1.35
C LEU A 216 -9.98 -12.37 2.49
N ALA A 217 -10.78 -13.13 3.24
CA ALA A 217 -11.47 -12.64 4.42
C ALA A 217 -10.48 -12.14 5.47
N GLY A 218 -9.45 -12.92 5.78
CA GLY A 218 -8.40 -12.53 6.72
C GLY A 218 -7.68 -11.24 6.31
N ILE A 219 -7.35 -11.07 5.03
CA ILE A 219 -6.74 -9.84 4.51
C ILE A 219 -7.70 -8.64 4.63
N CYS A 220 -8.96 -8.81 4.18
CA CYS A 220 -9.96 -7.74 4.23
C CYS A 220 -10.20 -7.31 5.68
N MET A 221 -10.33 -8.27 6.60
CA MET A 221 -10.46 -8.01 8.03
C MET A 221 -9.27 -7.21 8.56
N LEU A 222 -8.05 -7.65 8.28
CA LEU A 222 -6.85 -6.95 8.74
C LEU A 222 -6.81 -5.50 8.26
N GLN A 223 -7.08 -5.26 6.96
CA GLN A 223 -7.09 -3.92 6.39
C GLN A 223 -8.17 -3.03 7.01
N ILE A 224 -9.39 -3.54 7.16
CA ILE A 224 -10.53 -2.82 7.74
C ILE A 224 -10.29 -2.51 9.23
N GLN A 225 -9.72 -3.45 9.99
CA GLN A 225 -9.45 -3.24 11.42
C GLN A 225 -8.36 -2.21 11.66
N ILE A 226 -7.26 -2.25 10.90
CA ILE A 226 -6.21 -1.22 10.99
C ILE A 226 -6.79 0.18 10.74
N ARG A 227 -7.66 0.32 9.73
CA ARG A 227 -8.35 1.57 9.44
C ARG A 227 -9.25 2.01 10.58
N LYS A 228 -10.12 1.13 11.10
CA LYS A 228 -11.02 1.43 12.23
C LYS A 228 -10.25 1.88 13.47
N TRP A 229 -9.17 1.17 13.83
CA TRP A 229 -8.31 1.54 14.95
C TRP A 229 -7.64 2.90 14.74
N GLY A 230 -7.15 3.17 13.53
CA GLY A 230 -6.52 4.43 13.18
C GLY A 230 -7.47 5.61 13.26
N GLN A 231 -8.66 5.49 12.67
CA GLN A 231 -9.71 6.50 12.71
C GLN A 231 -10.17 6.77 14.15
N ASN A 232 -10.40 5.72 14.95
CA ASN A 232 -10.77 5.87 16.36
C ASN A 232 -9.70 6.66 17.13
N ARG A 233 -8.41 6.36 16.91
CA ARG A 233 -7.30 7.04 17.58
C ARG A 233 -7.16 8.50 17.15
N ASP A 234 -7.33 8.79 15.87
CA ASP A 234 -7.23 10.16 15.35
C ASP A 234 -8.41 11.02 15.83
N ASN A 235 -9.62 10.45 15.92
CA ASN A 235 -10.80 11.10 16.48
C ASN A 235 -10.73 11.30 18.00
N GLN A 236 -10.18 10.33 18.73
CA GLN A 236 -10.01 10.42 20.19
C GLN A 236 -9.05 11.54 20.60
N LYS A 237 -8.08 11.94 19.77
CA LYS A 237 -7.18 13.06 20.10
C LYS A 237 -7.86 14.45 20.08
N GLY A 238 -9.16 14.52 19.75
CA GLY A 238 -10.01 15.69 19.98
C GLY A 238 -10.67 15.74 21.38
N SER A 239 -10.57 14.66 22.16
CA SER A 239 -11.16 14.53 23.50
C SER A 239 -10.10 13.99 24.49
N ASN A 240 -10.01 14.58 25.68
CA ASN A 240 -8.99 14.25 26.69
C ASN A 240 -8.70 12.74 26.89
N PRO A 241 -7.46 12.37 27.25
CA PRO A 241 -7.04 10.97 27.33
C PRO A 241 -7.73 10.27 28.51
N ILE A 242 -8.60 9.30 28.22
CA ILE A 242 -9.10 8.39 29.23
C ILE A 242 -8.27 7.10 29.22
N ILE A 243 -7.74 6.86 30.42
CA ILE A 243 -7.06 5.70 31.00
C ILE A 243 -7.32 4.38 30.26
N LEU A 244 -6.22 3.72 29.91
CA LEU A 244 -6.14 2.31 29.50
C LEU A 244 -6.74 1.40 30.59
N GLY A 245 -7.99 1.01 30.41
CA GLY A 245 -8.63 -0.10 31.10
C GLY A 245 -9.52 -0.81 30.11
N GLU A 246 -9.31 -2.11 29.94
CA GLU A 246 -10.15 -3.02 29.14
C GLU A 246 -9.87 -3.08 27.63
N LEU A 247 -8.63 -3.46 27.28
CA LEU A 247 -8.37 -4.29 26.10
C LEU A 247 -7.78 -5.63 26.54
N HIS A 248 -8.53 -6.37 27.34
CA HIS A 248 -8.31 -7.81 27.48
C HIS A 248 -9.44 -8.53 26.75
N ASN A 249 -9.03 -9.47 25.89
CA ASN A 249 -9.85 -10.39 25.09
C ASN A 249 -10.37 -9.83 23.77
N ASN A 250 -9.46 -9.71 22.79
CA ASN A 250 -9.61 -10.32 21.45
C ASN A 250 -8.39 -9.98 20.57
N VAL A 251 -7.19 -10.29 21.07
CA VAL A 251 -5.97 -10.34 20.25
C VAL A 251 -5.43 -11.75 20.35
N ILE A 252 -5.76 -12.57 19.36
CA ILE A 252 -4.92 -13.73 19.03
C ILE A 252 -4.77 -13.70 17.52
N PHE A 253 -3.56 -13.35 17.08
CA PHE A 253 -3.07 -13.57 15.72
C PHE A 253 -3.21 -15.05 15.37
#